data_AF-A0A6F9AJE1-F1
#
_entry.id   AF-A0A6F9AJE1-F1
#
_cell.length_a   1.000
_cell.length_b   1.000
_cell.length_c   1.000
_cell.angle_alpha   90.00
_cell.angle_beta   90.00
_cell.angle_gamma   90.00
#
_symmetry.space_group_name_H-M   'P 1'
#
loop_
_entity.id
_entity.type
_entity.pdbx_description
1 polymer ?
#
loop_
_entity_poly.entity_id
_entity_poly.type
_entity_poly.pdbx_seq_one_letter_code
_entity_poly.pdbx_strand_id
1 'polypeptide(L)'
;KGGELDFSTFLTMMHQQIQQEDPRAEILEAMRMTDKQKKGYILASELRAKLTGLGEKLTDKEVDELLKETGVGPDGRVHYEEFAKTMTLPSTNC
;
A
#
# COMPACT_ATOMS: atom_id res chain seq x y z
N LYS A 1 -15.63 30.90 19.84
CA LYS A 1 -15.07 29.87 20.75
C LYS A 1 -13.94 29.20 19.98
N GLY A 2 -12.69 29.48 20.33
CA GLY A 2 -11.52 29.00 19.60
C GLY A 2 -11.37 27.49 19.75
N GLY A 3 -11.40 26.78 18.63
CA GLY A 3 -10.96 25.40 18.56
C GLY A 3 -9.45 25.38 18.35
N GLU A 4 -8.68 25.66 19.40
CA GLU A 4 -7.26 25.31 19.38
C GLU A 4 -7.16 23.81 19.57
N LEU A 5 -6.71 23.14 18.52
CA LEU A 5 -6.43 21.72 18.53
C LEU A 5 -5.06 21.57 19.20
N ASP A 6 -5.05 21.22 20.48
CA ASP A 6 -3.81 21.00 21.20
C ASP A 6 -3.09 19.75 20.68
N PHE A 7 -1.78 19.70 20.85
CA PHE A 7 -0.96 18.61 20.30
C PHE A 7 -1.35 17.23 20.85
N SER A 8 -1.85 17.14 22.08
CA SER A 8 -2.33 15.87 22.65
C SER A 8 -3.62 15.41 21.97
N THR A 9 -4.53 16.34 21.68
CA THR A 9 -5.74 16.06 20.90
C THR A 9 -5.39 15.66 19.47
N PHE A 10 -4.41 16.31 18.83
CA PHE A 10 -3.90 15.91 17.52
C PHE A 10 -3.37 14.47 17.49
N LEU A 11 -2.49 14.13 18.45
CA LEU A 11 -1.93 12.79 18.57
C LEU A 11 -3.02 11.74 18.81
N THR A 12 -4.01 12.07 19.64
CA THR A 12 -5.14 11.17 19.93
C THR A 12 -5.98 10.93 18.69
N MET A 13 -6.30 11.98 17.93
CA MET A 13 -7.03 11.88 16.67
C MET A 13 -6.26 11.04 15.64
N MET A 14 -4.95 11.27 15.49
CA MET A 14 -4.11 10.53 14.56
C MET A 14 -3.98 9.06 14.96
N HIS A 15 -3.78 8.77 16.25
CA HIS A 15 -3.75 7.41 16.76
C HIS A 15 -5.09 6.69 16.52
N GLN A 16 -6.22 7.37 16.74
CA GLN A 16 -7.54 6.80 16.46
C GLN A 16 -7.80 6.58 14.96
N GLN A 17 -7.26 7.43 14.09
CA GLN A 17 -7.45 7.30 12.64
C GLN A 17 -6.64 6.11 12.09
N ILE A 18 -5.37 5.97 12.51
CA ILE A 18 -4.49 4.85 12.14
C ILE A 18 -5.04 3.49 12.62
N GLN A 19 -5.84 3.47 13.70
CA GLN A 19 -6.47 2.24 14.21
C GLN A 19 -7.79 1.90 13.51
N GLN A 20 -8.43 2.86 12.84
CA GLN A 20 -9.71 2.66 12.15
C GLN A 20 -9.53 2.25 10.69
N GLU A 21 -8.48 2.75 10.05
CA GLU A 21 -8.08 2.33 8.71
C GLU A 21 -7.18 1.09 8.89
N ASP A 22 -7.60 -0.07 8.39
CA ASP A 22 -6.72 -1.24 8.23
C ASP A 22 -6.19 -1.24 6.80
N PRO A 23 -5.16 -0.42 6.48
CA PRO A 23 -4.61 -0.32 5.13
C PRO A 23 -4.10 -1.66 4.64
N ARG A 24 -3.73 -2.58 5.55
CA ARG A 24 -3.32 -3.94 5.20
C ARG A 24 -4.49 -4.71 4.61
N ALA A 25 -5.65 -4.68 5.27
CA ALA A 25 -6.84 -5.34 4.78
C ALA A 25 -7.29 -4.79 3.42
N GLU A 26 -7.28 -3.47 3.26
CA GLU A 26 -7.66 -2.83 1.99
C GLU A 26 -6.72 -3.19 0.83
N ILE A 27 -5.40 -3.17 1.06
CA ILE A 27 -4.40 -3.58 0.06
C ILE A 27 -4.59 -5.06 -0.31
N LEU A 28 -4.78 -5.94 0.67
CA LEU A 28 -5.00 -7.37 0.43
C LEU A 28 -6.28 -7.61 -0.38
N GLU A 29 -7.35 -6.87 -0.10
CA GLU A 29 -8.61 -6.97 -0.82
C GLU A 29 -8.48 -6.46 -2.27
N ALA A 30 -7.82 -5.33 -2.49
CA ALA A 30 -7.53 -4.81 -3.82
C ALA A 30 -6.69 -5.78 -4.67
N MET A 31 -5.71 -6.44 -4.04
CA MET A 31 -4.88 -7.46 -4.69
C MET A 31 -5.68 -8.73 -5.01
N ARG A 32 -6.55 -9.18 -4.10
CA ARG A 32 -7.47 -10.31 -4.34
C ARG A 32 -8.47 -10.04 -5.46
N MET A 33 -9.00 -8.83 -5.54
CA MET A 33 -9.86 -8.42 -6.67
C MET A 33 -9.10 -8.37 -7.99
N THR A 34 -7.79 -8.15 -7.94
CA THR A 34 -6.92 -8.13 -9.12
C THR A 34 -6.61 -9.53 -9.61
N ASP A 35 -6.29 -10.45 -8.71
CA ASP A 35 -6.03 -11.84 -9.07
C ASP A 35 -7.31 -12.67 -9.17
N LYS A 36 -7.92 -12.62 -10.35
CA LYS A 36 -9.10 -13.41 -10.69
C LYS A 36 -8.90 -14.92 -10.54
N GLN A 37 -7.66 -15.41 -10.60
CA GLN A 37 -7.34 -16.83 -10.56
C GLN A 37 -6.93 -17.33 -9.16
N LYS A 38 -6.84 -16.44 -8.17
CA LYS A 38 -6.46 -16.78 -6.78
C LYS A 38 -5.13 -17.58 -6.67
N LYS A 39 -4.16 -17.24 -7.52
CA LYS A 39 -2.77 -17.70 -7.50
C LYS A 39 -2.01 -17.29 -6.24
N GLY A 40 -2.44 -16.21 -5.55
CA GLY A 40 -1.73 -15.71 -4.37
C GLY A 40 -0.59 -14.73 -4.69
N TYR A 41 -0.45 -14.37 -5.97
CA TYR A 41 0.43 -13.30 -6.46
C TYR A 41 -0.18 -12.65 -7.71
N ILE A 42 0.27 -11.44 -8.04
CA ILE A 42 0.01 -10.80 -9.35
C ILE A 42 1.34 -10.48 -10.02
N LEU A 43 1.34 -10.30 -11.34
CA LEU A 43 2.55 -9.88 -12.03
C LEU A 43 2.80 -8.38 -11.81
N ALA A 44 4.07 -8.00 -11.68
CA ALA A 44 4.48 -6.60 -11.55
C ALA A 44 3.98 -5.74 -12.72
N SER A 45 3.93 -6.31 -13.92
CA SER A 45 3.36 -5.67 -15.11
C SER A 45 1.85 -5.41 -15.00
N GLU A 46 1.10 -6.35 -14.42
CA GLU A 46 -0.34 -6.18 -14.17
C GLU A 46 -0.60 -5.16 -13.06
N LEU A 47 0.22 -5.17 -12.00
CA LEU A 47 0.16 -4.17 -10.94
C LEU A 47 0.43 -2.78 -11.49
N ARG A 48 1.48 -2.62 -12.31
CA ARG A 48 1.80 -1.36 -12.98
C ARG A 48 0.67 -0.84 -13.86
N ALA A 49 0.08 -1.70 -14.69
CA ALA A 49 -1.07 -1.34 -15.52
C ALA A 49 -2.28 -0.87 -14.69
N LYS A 50 -2.48 -1.45 -13.50
CA LYS A 50 -3.56 -1.03 -12.60
C LYS A 50 -3.27 0.29 -11.87
N LEU A 51 -2.07 0.45 -11.32
CA LEU A 51 -1.67 1.66 -10.59
C LEU A 51 -1.56 2.90 -11.50
N THR A 52 -1.23 2.70 -12.78
CA THR A 52 -1.22 3.78 -13.79
C THR A 52 -2.60 4.01 -14.43
N GLY A 53 -3.52 3.06 -14.28
CA GLY A 53 -4.85 3.07 -14.91
C GLY A 53 -6.00 3.53 -14.01
N LEU A 54 -5.83 3.52 -12.68
CA LEU A 54 -6.85 3.88 -11.69
C LEU A 54 -6.52 5.21 -10.99
N GLY A 55 -7.43 6.19 -11.07
CA GLY A 55 -7.44 7.34 -10.17
C GLY A 55 -6.22 8.27 -10.24
N GLU A 56 -5.70 8.69 -9.08
CA GLU A 56 -4.43 9.42 -8.94
C GLU A 56 -3.29 8.53 -9.42
N LYS A 57 -2.91 8.75 -10.68
CA LYS A 57 -1.96 7.90 -11.39
C LYS A 57 -0.59 8.10 -10.78
N LEU A 58 -0.05 7.02 -10.21
CA LEU A 58 1.38 6.93 -10.00
C LEU A 58 2.06 6.98 -11.37
N THR A 59 3.13 7.77 -11.45
CA THR A 59 4.00 7.77 -12.62
C THR A 59 4.71 6.43 -12.73
N ASP A 60 5.13 6.06 -13.95
CA ASP A 60 5.92 4.84 -14.15
C ASP A 60 7.14 4.77 -13.23
N LYS A 61 7.73 5.92 -12.90
CA LYS A 61 8.86 6.03 -11.99
C LYS A 61 8.49 5.68 -10.54
N GLU A 62 7.38 6.21 -10.04
CA GLU A 62 6.90 5.91 -8.69
C GLU A 62 6.52 4.44 -8.56
N VAL A 63 5.94 3.84 -9.60
CA VAL A 63 5.66 2.40 -9.63
C VAL A 63 6.95 1.59 -9.63
N ASP A 64 7.96 1.98 -10.41
CA ASP A 64 9.25 1.29 -10.43
C ASP A 64 9.99 1.40 -9.08
N GLU A 65 9.89 2.55 -8.38
CA GLU A 65 10.39 2.73 -7.02
C GLU A 65 9.65 1.81 -6.03
N LEU A 66 8.32 1.74 -6.10
CA LEU A 66 7.48 0.87 -5.28
C LEU A 66 7.80 -0.63 -5.46
N LEU A 67 7.98 -1.06 -6.71
CA LEU A 67 8.33 -2.44 -7.04
C LEU A 67 9.73 -2.81 -6.54
N LYS A 68 10.66 -1.83 -6.53
CA LYS A 68 12.00 -2.01 -6.00
C LYS A 68 11.99 -2.14 -4.47
N GLU A 69 11.23 -1.30 -3.79
CA GLU A 69 11.11 -1.33 -2.32
C GLU A 69 10.45 -2.61 -1.81
N THR A 70 9.52 -3.16 -2.58
CA THR A 70 8.84 -4.42 -2.25
C THR A 70 9.67 -5.67 -2.56
N GLY A 71 10.88 -5.50 -3.10
CA GLY A 71 11.82 -6.59 -3.31
C GLY A 71 11.33 -7.62 -4.33
N VAL A 72 10.59 -7.18 -5.35
CA VAL A 72 10.05 -8.07 -6.38
C VAL A 72 11.21 -8.84 -7.04
N GLY A 73 11.11 -10.16 -6.98
CA GLY A 73 12.12 -11.06 -7.52
C GLY A 73 12.23 -11.00 -9.05
N PRO A 74 13.24 -11.67 -9.63
CA PRO A 74 13.44 -11.71 -11.08
C PRO A 74 12.31 -12.42 -11.84
N ASP A 75 11.41 -13.11 -11.15
CA ASP A 75 10.20 -13.72 -11.69
C ASP A 75 9.04 -12.72 -11.88
N GLY A 76 9.20 -11.48 -11.38
CA GLY A 76 8.23 -10.41 -11.52
C GLY A 76 6.93 -10.67 -10.78
N ARG A 77 6.93 -11.53 -9.75
CA ARG A 77 5.74 -11.89 -8.98
C ARG A 77 5.65 -11.05 -7.70
N VAL A 78 4.50 -10.43 -7.51
CA VAL A 78 4.17 -9.64 -6.32
C VAL A 78 3.23 -10.46 -5.44
N HIS A 79 3.74 -10.93 -4.30
CA HIS A 79 2.97 -11.67 -3.30
C HIS A 79 2.21 -10.70 -2.37
N TYR A 80 0.93 -10.98 -2.11
CA TYR A 80 0.05 -10.02 -1.43
C TYR A 80 0.46 -9.73 0.01
N GLU A 81 0.84 -10.79 0.73
CA GLU A 81 1.23 -10.70 2.14
C GLU A 81 2.49 -9.85 2.31
N GLU A 82 3.50 -10.09 1.46
CA GLU A 82 4.75 -9.33 1.49
C GLU A 82 4.55 -7.89 1.04
N PHE A 83 3.78 -7.68 -0.03
CA PHE A 83 3.49 -6.33 -0.53
C PHE A 83 2.71 -5.51 0.50
N ALA A 84 1.63 -6.07 1.07
CA ALA A 84 0.85 -5.39 2.09
C ALA A 84 1.68 -5.11 3.35
N LYS A 85 2.56 -6.03 3.74
CA LYS A 85 3.47 -5.84 4.87
C LYS A 85 4.47 -4.71 4.62
N THR A 86 5.11 -4.66 3.45
CA THR A 86 6.06 -3.58 3.12
C THR A 86 5.37 -2.22 3.03
N MET A 87 4.13 -2.17 2.53
CA MET A 87 3.38 -0.91 2.41
C MET A 87 2.79 -0.40 3.72
N THR A 88 2.54 -1.28 4.69
CA THR A 88 1.87 -0.92 5.96
C THR A 88 2.82 -0.77 7.12
N LEU A 89 4.04 -1.33 7.01
CA LEU A 89 5.09 -1.04 7.96
C LEU A 89 5.73 0.30 7.62
N PRO A 90 5.87 1.23 8.58
CA PRO A 90 6.71 2.39 8.37
C PRO A 90 8.12 1.88 8.08
N SER A 91 8.72 2.32 6.97
CA SER A 91 10.06 1.91 6.56
C SER A 91 11.05 2.11 7.72
N THR A 92 11.29 1.07 8.51
CA THR A 92 12.40 1.03 9.46
C THR A 92 13.64 0.80 8.61
N ASN A 93 14.13 1.87 8.02
CA ASN A 93 15.48 1.93 7.49
C ASN A 93 16.41 1.95 8.71
N CYS A 94 16.67 0.77 9.29
CA CYS A 94 17.80 0.54 10.17
C CYS A 94 19.02 0.20 9.33
#